data_AF-A0A1L9V3W1-F1
#
_entry.id   AF-A0A1L9V3W1-F1
#
_cell.length_a   1.000
_cell.length_b   1.000
_cell.length_c   1.000
_cell.angle_alpha   90.00
_cell.angle_beta   90.00
_cell.angle_gamma   90.00
#
_symmetry.space_group_name_H-M   'P 1'
#
loop_
_entity.id
_entity.type
_entity.pdbx_description
1 polymer ?
#
loop_
_entity_poly.entity_id
_entity_poly.type
_entity_poly.pdbx_seq_one_letter_code
_entity_poly.pdbx_strand_id
1 'polypeptide(L)'
;MSSATNTIHTQGGAVISGTLTASRDININHITTIRPLARALHHSFFTSDLFKQVQNELALLLVALDTTKENLEGTNSSDTLLSELDRELQNCHWTLLDLQAFKEHFENVGPDTQVTWERVGWRTEDLGEIRARLSSYTGILNFLSINMIKSSQAHVEQLLRVFIDEIHSGRREGSVVSNDSLSMNGREAWRQLRKELESVGISHEALTQNRYFILSTLKKAISQEGLGEDINIDIQDMDDLDETKDGFQVFAPANALRI
;
A
#
# COMPACT_ATOMS: atom_id res chain seq x y z
N MET A 1 -52.33 -3.88 -8.77
CA MET A 1 -51.27 -4.69 -8.15
C MET A 1 -50.10 -3.75 -7.92
N SER A 2 -49.75 -3.54 -6.65
CA SER A 2 -48.78 -2.55 -6.17
C SER A 2 -47.54 -3.28 -5.65
N SER A 3 -46.35 -2.83 -6.04
CA SER A 3 -45.07 -3.03 -5.32
C SER A 3 -44.11 -1.98 -5.87
N ALA A 4 -44.01 -0.81 -5.21
CA ALA A 4 -43.23 -0.51 -4.01
C ALA A 4 -41.79 -0.09 -4.38
N THR A 5 -41.67 1.21 -4.64
CA THR A 5 -40.44 1.99 -4.67
C THR A 5 -39.88 2.06 -3.24
N ASN A 6 -38.69 1.52 -3.01
CA ASN A 6 -38.00 1.71 -1.73
C ASN A 6 -37.06 2.91 -1.82
N THR A 7 -37.56 4.05 -1.34
CA THR A 7 -36.74 5.19 -0.91
C THR A 7 -36.26 4.92 0.51
N ILE A 8 -34.95 4.79 0.72
CA ILE A 8 -34.36 4.77 2.05
C ILE A 8 -33.79 6.16 2.33
N HIS A 9 -34.47 6.91 3.19
CA HIS A 9 -33.91 8.07 3.89
C HIS A 9 -33.18 7.56 5.13
N THR A 10 -31.87 7.79 5.23
CA THR A 10 -31.14 7.70 6.50
C THR A 10 -30.41 9.01 6.73
N GLN A 11 -30.96 9.81 7.64
CA GLN A 11 -30.26 10.88 8.37
C GLN A 11 -29.21 10.25 9.29
N GLY A 12 -28.03 10.86 9.37
CA GLY A 12 -26.99 10.51 10.33
C GLY A 12 -25.79 9.83 9.69
N GLY A 13 -24.72 10.60 9.50
CA GLY A 13 -23.48 10.17 8.85
C GLY A 13 -22.83 8.97 9.54
N ALA A 14 -22.76 7.88 8.78
CA ALA A 14 -21.74 6.85 8.90
C ALA A 14 -21.50 6.31 7.49
N VAL A 15 -20.63 7.00 6.75
CA VAL A 15 -20.22 6.60 5.40
C VAL A 15 -19.16 5.50 5.55
N ILE A 16 -19.58 4.26 5.28
CA ILE A 16 -18.82 3.14 4.70
C ILE A 16 -17.52 2.73 5.43
N SER A 17 -17.64 1.93 6.51
CA SER A 17 -16.56 1.01 6.95
C SER A 17 -16.73 -0.43 6.44
N GLY A 18 -17.80 -0.70 5.67
CA GLY A 18 -18.13 -2.05 5.20
C GLY A 18 -17.30 -2.54 4.00
N THR A 19 -16.78 -1.65 3.15
CA THR A 19 -15.97 -2.04 1.98
C THR A 19 -14.50 -2.24 2.31
N LEU A 20 -13.90 -1.39 3.17
CA LEU A 20 -12.51 -1.51 3.62
C LEU A 20 -12.24 -2.85 4.31
N THR A 21 -13.17 -3.27 5.17
CA THR A 21 -13.12 -4.58 5.84
C THR A 21 -13.23 -5.73 4.85
N ALA A 22 -14.15 -5.64 3.88
CA ALA A 22 -14.29 -6.65 2.84
C ALA A 22 -13.04 -6.79 1.95
N SER A 23 -12.44 -5.68 1.49
CA SER A 23 -11.22 -5.70 0.65
C SER A 23 -10.02 -6.28 1.39
N ARG A 24 -9.86 -5.93 2.67
CA ARG A 24 -8.82 -6.51 3.53
C ARG A 24 -9.03 -8.02 3.70
N ASP A 25 -10.25 -8.45 3.99
CA ASP A 25 -10.56 -9.87 4.19
C ASP A 25 -10.35 -10.69 2.90
N ILE A 26 -10.70 -10.12 1.74
CA ILE A 26 -10.41 -10.72 0.42
C ILE A 26 -8.90 -10.94 0.24
N ASN A 27 -8.08 -9.92 0.50
CA ASN A 27 -6.63 -10.02 0.40
C ASN A 27 -6.03 -11.05 1.37
N ILE A 28 -6.51 -11.10 2.61
CA ILE A 28 -6.11 -12.12 3.58
C ILE A 28 -6.47 -13.51 3.04
N ASN A 29 -7.67 -13.69 2.50
CA ASN A 29 -8.11 -14.96 1.91
C ASN A 29 -7.22 -15.37 0.72
N HIS A 30 -6.85 -14.44 -0.15
CA HIS A 30 -5.89 -14.69 -1.24
C HIS A 30 -4.55 -15.17 -0.70
N ILE A 31 -3.98 -14.49 0.30
CA ILE A 31 -2.71 -14.92 0.92
C ILE A 31 -2.85 -16.32 1.53
N THR A 32 -3.96 -16.63 2.21
CA THR A 32 -4.18 -17.98 2.78
C THR A 32 -4.34 -19.07 1.72
N THR A 33 -4.70 -18.73 0.48
CA THR A 33 -4.79 -19.66 -0.65
C THR A 33 -3.46 -19.82 -1.38
N ILE A 34 -2.76 -18.71 -1.61
CA ILE A 34 -1.47 -18.64 -2.33
C ILE A 34 -0.36 -19.33 -1.52
N ARG A 35 -0.30 -19.07 -0.21
CA ARG A 35 0.79 -19.53 0.65
C ARG A 35 0.92 -21.06 0.70
N PRO A 36 -0.15 -21.87 0.89
CA PRO A 36 -0.05 -23.33 0.83
C PRO A 36 0.47 -23.85 -0.52
N LEU A 37 0.04 -23.25 -1.64
CA LEU A 37 0.51 -23.61 -2.98
C LEU A 37 2.01 -23.32 -3.12
N ALA A 38 2.46 -22.12 -2.77
CA ALA A 38 3.87 -21.75 -2.80
C ALA A 38 4.73 -22.66 -1.91
N ARG A 39 4.22 -23.04 -0.73
CA ARG A 39 4.88 -23.97 0.19
C ARG A 39 4.96 -25.39 -0.37
N ALA A 40 3.88 -25.89 -0.96
CA ALA A 40 3.87 -27.22 -1.59
C ALA A 40 4.88 -27.27 -2.73
N LEU A 41 4.91 -26.25 -3.58
CA LEU A 41 5.89 -26.11 -4.66
C LEU A 41 7.32 -26.06 -4.10
N HIS A 42 7.59 -25.22 -3.09
CA HIS A 42 8.90 -25.12 -2.45
C HIS A 42 9.40 -26.48 -1.94
N HIS A 43 8.53 -27.27 -1.30
CA HIS A 43 8.88 -28.61 -0.81
C HIS A 43 8.93 -29.68 -1.90
N SER A 44 8.45 -29.40 -3.10
CA SER A 44 8.45 -30.38 -4.19
C SER A 44 9.72 -30.34 -5.04
N PHE A 45 10.53 -29.28 -4.94
CA PHE A 45 11.70 -29.04 -5.80
C PHE A 45 13.05 -29.56 -5.28
N PHE A 46 13.06 -30.55 -4.37
CA PHE A 46 14.31 -30.99 -3.71
C PHE A 46 15.30 -31.78 -4.59
N THR A 47 14.88 -32.28 -5.75
CA THR A 47 15.63 -33.32 -6.47
C THR A 47 16.44 -32.82 -7.66
N SER A 48 16.19 -31.61 -8.18
CA SER A 48 16.80 -31.15 -9.44
C SER A 48 17.45 -29.77 -9.30
N ASP A 49 18.69 -29.67 -9.79
CA ASP A 49 19.48 -28.44 -9.80
C ASP A 49 18.80 -27.32 -10.60
N LEU A 50 17.99 -27.68 -11.61
CA LEU A 50 17.22 -26.75 -12.44
C LEU A 50 16.26 -25.89 -11.61
N PHE A 51 15.68 -26.48 -10.56
CA PHE A 51 14.65 -25.83 -9.75
C PHE A 51 15.17 -25.20 -8.46
N LYS A 52 16.45 -25.38 -8.10
CA LYS A 52 17.02 -24.80 -6.87
C LYS A 52 16.87 -23.28 -6.80
N GLN A 53 17.07 -22.59 -7.93
CA GLN A 53 16.92 -21.13 -7.97
C GLN A 53 15.48 -20.70 -7.75
N VAL A 54 14.52 -21.45 -8.31
CA VAL A 54 13.09 -21.19 -8.10
C VAL A 54 12.67 -21.50 -6.65
N GLN A 55 13.24 -22.55 -6.05
CA GLN A 55 13.03 -22.86 -4.64
C GLN A 55 13.44 -21.69 -3.73
N ASN A 56 14.58 -21.04 -4.01
CA ASN A 56 15.00 -19.85 -3.25
C ASN A 56 13.99 -18.69 -3.40
N GLU A 57 13.53 -18.40 -4.62
CA GLU A 57 12.51 -17.35 -4.82
C GLU A 57 11.20 -17.68 -4.10
N LEU A 58 10.78 -18.95 -4.10
CA LEU A 58 9.59 -19.37 -3.36
C LEU A 58 9.76 -19.19 -1.84
N ALA A 59 10.95 -19.43 -1.29
CA ALA A 59 11.23 -19.18 0.11
C ALA A 59 11.11 -17.70 0.46
N LEU A 60 11.66 -16.81 -0.38
CA LEU A 60 11.53 -15.36 -0.21
C LEU A 60 10.09 -14.89 -0.35
N LEU A 61 9.36 -15.41 -1.33
CA LEU A 61 7.94 -15.11 -1.53
C LEU A 61 7.10 -15.50 -0.32
N LEU A 62 7.36 -16.67 0.29
CA LEU A 62 6.65 -17.10 1.50
C LEU A 62 6.83 -16.11 2.66
N VAL A 63 8.06 -15.61 2.87
CA VAL A 63 8.33 -14.59 3.89
C VAL A 63 7.61 -13.29 3.57
N ALA A 64 7.61 -12.85 2.30
CA ALA A 64 6.91 -11.64 1.88
C ALA A 64 5.38 -11.76 2.07
N LEU A 65 4.79 -12.91 1.75
CA LEU A 65 3.36 -13.20 1.96
C LEU A 65 3.00 -13.16 3.46
N ASP A 66 3.81 -13.78 4.31
CA ASP A 66 3.59 -13.79 5.76
C ASP A 66 3.68 -12.37 6.33
N THR A 67 4.72 -11.62 5.95
CA THR A 67 4.91 -10.21 6.36
C THR A 67 3.74 -9.33 5.89
N THR A 68 3.30 -9.50 4.65
CA THR A 68 2.17 -8.74 4.08
C THR A 68 0.89 -9.03 4.85
N LYS A 69 0.64 -10.30 5.19
CA LYS A 69 -0.52 -10.70 5.99
C LYS A 69 -0.49 -10.08 7.38
N GLU A 70 0.64 -10.17 8.09
CA GLU A 70 0.81 -9.58 9.42
C GLU A 70 0.54 -8.07 9.40
N ASN A 71 1.04 -7.36 8.38
CA ASN A 71 0.79 -5.93 8.21
C ASN A 71 -0.66 -5.61 7.88
N LEU A 72 -1.31 -6.40 7.02
CA LEU A 72 -2.75 -6.27 6.78
C LEU A 72 -3.55 -6.46 8.07
N GLU A 73 -3.15 -7.42 8.90
CA GLU A 73 -3.83 -7.70 10.16
C GLU A 73 -3.64 -6.57 11.19
N GLY A 74 -2.44 -5.97 11.22
CA GLY A 74 -2.04 -4.95 12.20
C GLY A 74 -2.28 -3.49 11.81
N THR A 75 -2.57 -3.20 10.53
CA THR A 75 -2.70 -1.82 10.03
C THR A 75 -4.04 -1.56 9.34
N ASN A 76 -4.44 -0.28 9.30
CA ASN A 76 -5.55 0.18 8.47
C ASN A 76 -4.95 0.79 7.20
N SER A 77 -5.08 0.08 6.08
CA SER A 77 -4.57 0.50 4.77
C SER A 77 -5.64 1.21 3.94
N SER A 78 -5.24 2.10 3.02
CA SER A 78 -6.18 2.73 2.09
C SER A 78 -6.76 1.75 1.08
N ASP A 79 -7.96 2.05 0.58
CA ASP A 79 -8.63 1.25 -0.46
C ASP A 79 -7.80 1.12 -1.74
N THR A 80 -7.07 2.17 -2.12
CA THR A 80 -6.15 2.15 -3.27
C THR A 80 -5.05 1.12 -3.08
N LEU A 81 -4.41 1.10 -1.91
CA LEU A 81 -3.37 0.13 -1.58
C LEU A 81 -3.92 -1.30 -1.51
N LEU A 82 -5.12 -1.48 -0.95
CA LEU A 82 -5.78 -2.78 -0.88
C LEU A 82 -6.17 -3.30 -2.27
N SER A 83 -6.62 -2.43 -3.18
CA SER A 83 -6.97 -2.81 -4.55
C SER A 83 -5.74 -3.14 -5.39
N GLU A 84 -4.64 -2.40 -5.20
CA GLU A 84 -3.36 -2.71 -5.82
C GLU A 84 -2.85 -4.08 -5.34
N LEU A 85 -2.87 -4.31 -4.02
CA LEU A 85 -2.46 -5.59 -3.44
C LEU A 85 -3.27 -6.77 -3.99
N ASP A 86 -4.59 -6.62 -4.11
CA ASP A 86 -5.49 -7.65 -4.63
C ASP A 86 -5.07 -8.08 -6.03
N ARG A 87 -4.86 -7.10 -6.92
CA ARG A 87 -4.37 -7.36 -8.28
C ARG A 87 -3.05 -8.13 -8.27
N GLU A 88 -2.10 -7.74 -7.44
CA GLU A 88 -0.77 -8.35 -7.41
C GLU A 88 -0.77 -9.76 -6.79
N LEU A 89 -1.61 -10.00 -5.78
CA LEU A 89 -1.82 -11.34 -5.23
C LEU A 89 -2.42 -12.29 -6.28
N GLN A 90 -3.39 -11.81 -7.05
CA GLN A 90 -3.98 -12.56 -8.16
C GLN A 90 -2.94 -12.94 -9.19
N ASN A 91 -2.13 -11.98 -9.62
CA ASN A 91 -1.06 -12.21 -10.58
C ASN A 91 0.01 -13.17 -10.05
N CYS A 92 0.35 -13.06 -8.76
CA CYS A 92 1.23 -14.01 -8.09
C CYS A 92 0.64 -15.42 -8.08
N HIS A 93 -0.67 -15.56 -7.83
CA HIS A 93 -1.34 -16.86 -7.86
C HIS A 93 -1.26 -17.53 -9.23
N TRP A 94 -1.57 -16.79 -10.30
CA TRP A 94 -1.45 -17.31 -11.68
C TRP A 94 -0.03 -17.76 -12.00
N THR A 95 0.98 -17.01 -11.56
CA THR A 95 2.39 -17.37 -11.76
C THR A 95 2.78 -18.67 -11.05
N LEU A 96 2.23 -18.91 -9.85
CA LEU A 96 2.45 -20.17 -9.13
C LEU A 96 1.76 -21.35 -9.83
N LEU A 97 0.60 -21.14 -10.44
CA LEU A 97 -0.07 -22.15 -11.26
C LEU A 97 0.72 -22.45 -12.53
N ASP A 98 1.30 -21.44 -13.19
CA ASP A 98 2.22 -21.64 -14.32
C ASP A 98 3.42 -22.50 -13.91
N LEU A 99 4.01 -22.21 -12.74
CA LEU A 99 5.12 -23.00 -12.18
C LEU A 99 4.70 -24.44 -11.85
N GLN A 100 3.52 -24.62 -11.29
CA GLN A 100 2.98 -25.95 -11.00
C GLN A 100 2.81 -26.76 -12.28
N ALA A 101 2.18 -26.19 -13.31
CA ALA A 101 2.00 -26.85 -14.60
C ALA A 101 3.35 -27.17 -15.27
N PHE A 102 4.33 -26.26 -15.17
CA PHE A 102 5.69 -26.49 -15.66
C PHE A 102 6.33 -27.71 -14.98
N LYS A 103 6.22 -27.78 -13.65
CA LYS A 103 6.75 -28.88 -12.85
C LYS A 103 6.05 -30.20 -13.19
N GLU A 104 4.73 -30.21 -13.23
CA GLU A 104 3.94 -31.41 -13.55
C GLU A 104 4.33 -31.95 -14.93
N HIS A 105 4.55 -31.09 -15.92
CA HIS A 105 5.01 -31.52 -17.23
C HIS A 105 6.42 -32.15 -17.20
N PHE A 106 7.32 -31.61 -16.39
CA PHE A 106 8.65 -32.19 -16.15
C PHE A 106 8.58 -33.55 -15.46
N GLU A 107 7.69 -33.72 -14.48
CA GLU A 107 7.58 -34.98 -13.74
C GLU A 107 6.84 -36.08 -14.49
N ASN A 108 5.94 -35.70 -15.41
CA ASN A 108 5.16 -36.65 -16.20
C ASN A 108 5.97 -37.35 -17.31
N VAL A 109 7.22 -36.94 -17.55
CA VAL A 109 8.12 -37.67 -18.45
C VAL A 109 8.99 -38.66 -17.67
N GLY A 110 9.40 -39.74 -18.33
CA GLY A 110 10.26 -40.76 -17.71
C GLY A 110 11.63 -40.21 -17.27
N PRO A 111 12.30 -40.85 -16.28
CA PRO A 111 13.55 -40.36 -15.70
C PRO A 111 14.67 -40.08 -16.73
N ASP A 112 14.80 -40.92 -17.75
CA ASP A 112 15.82 -40.75 -18.81
C ASP A 112 15.59 -39.47 -19.63
N THR A 113 14.32 -39.11 -19.84
CA THR A 113 13.93 -37.86 -20.50
C THR A 113 14.22 -36.67 -19.61
N GLN A 114 13.95 -36.75 -18.30
CA GLN A 114 14.27 -35.69 -17.34
C GLN A 114 15.77 -35.39 -17.32
N VAL A 115 16.62 -36.42 -17.22
CA VAL A 115 18.09 -36.26 -17.26
C VAL A 115 18.54 -35.64 -18.59
N THR A 116 17.92 -36.06 -19.70
CA THR A 116 18.22 -35.46 -21.00
C THR A 116 17.82 -33.99 -21.05
N TRP A 117 16.65 -33.63 -20.53
CA TRP A 117 16.12 -32.27 -20.45
C TRP A 117 16.99 -31.36 -19.59
N GLU A 118 17.44 -31.83 -18.44
CA GLU A 118 18.39 -31.12 -17.59
C GLU A 118 19.71 -30.86 -18.33
N ARG A 119 20.24 -31.87 -19.04
CA ARG A 119 21.49 -31.73 -19.79
C ARG A 119 21.39 -30.74 -20.95
N VAL A 120 20.26 -30.69 -21.64
CA VAL A 120 20.07 -29.81 -22.82
C VAL A 120 19.49 -28.44 -22.49
N GLY A 121 19.16 -28.17 -21.21
CA GLY A 121 18.55 -26.91 -20.81
C GLY A 121 17.12 -26.76 -21.33
N TRP A 122 16.31 -27.81 -21.19
CA TRP A 122 14.90 -27.79 -21.62
C TRP A 122 14.13 -26.64 -20.94
N ARG A 123 13.55 -25.77 -21.79
CA ARG A 123 12.69 -24.64 -21.39
C ARG A 123 13.25 -23.79 -20.23
N THR A 124 14.58 -23.64 -20.19
CA THR A 124 15.24 -22.82 -19.16
C THR A 124 14.86 -21.35 -19.25
N GLU A 125 14.52 -20.87 -20.45
CA GLU A 125 14.02 -19.50 -20.68
C GLU A 125 12.67 -19.30 -20.00
N ASP A 126 11.69 -20.17 -20.27
CA ASP A 126 10.36 -20.12 -19.65
C ASP A 126 10.44 -20.22 -18.12
N LEU A 127 11.27 -21.12 -17.58
CA LEU A 127 11.51 -21.21 -16.14
C LEU A 127 12.16 -19.95 -15.59
N GLY A 128 13.08 -19.35 -16.37
CA GLY A 128 13.72 -18.08 -16.07
C GLY A 128 12.72 -16.92 -15.99
N GLU A 129 11.73 -16.89 -16.89
CA GLU A 129 10.65 -15.90 -16.90
C GLU A 129 9.73 -16.07 -15.67
N ILE A 130 9.29 -17.30 -15.39
CA ILE A 130 8.49 -17.61 -14.18
C ILE A 130 9.24 -17.15 -12.94
N ARG A 131 10.54 -17.44 -12.85
CA ARG A 131 11.38 -17.01 -11.74
C ARG A 131 11.45 -15.48 -11.63
N ALA A 132 11.68 -14.78 -12.74
CA ALA A 132 11.75 -13.32 -12.74
C ALA A 132 10.43 -12.69 -12.25
N ARG A 133 9.29 -13.26 -12.65
CA ARG A 133 7.96 -12.87 -12.17
C ARG A 133 7.82 -13.09 -10.65
N LEU A 134 8.20 -14.27 -10.14
CA LEU A 134 8.18 -14.55 -8.68
C LEU A 134 9.03 -13.56 -7.88
N SER A 135 10.22 -13.25 -8.38
CA SER A 135 11.12 -12.27 -7.75
C SER A 135 10.49 -10.87 -7.74
N SER A 136 9.86 -10.47 -8.85
CA SER A 136 9.10 -9.22 -8.95
C SER A 136 7.98 -9.13 -7.90
N TYR A 137 7.15 -10.17 -7.77
CA TYR A 137 6.07 -10.17 -6.77
C TYR A 137 6.61 -10.10 -5.34
N THR A 138 7.72 -10.77 -5.05
CA THR A 138 8.40 -10.64 -3.75
C THR A 138 8.78 -9.18 -3.48
N GLY A 139 9.37 -8.49 -4.47
CA GLY A 139 9.71 -7.07 -4.37
C GLY A 139 8.50 -6.18 -4.16
N ILE A 140 7.42 -6.41 -4.93
CA ILE A 140 6.17 -5.64 -4.85
C ILE A 140 5.49 -5.84 -3.49
N LEU A 141 5.36 -7.08 -3.01
CA LEU A 141 4.75 -7.38 -1.71
C LEU A 141 5.52 -6.72 -0.55
N ASN A 142 6.85 -6.73 -0.61
CA ASN A 142 7.68 -6.03 0.37
C ASN A 142 7.50 -4.50 0.30
N PHE A 143 7.43 -3.93 -0.91
CA PHE A 143 7.17 -2.51 -1.09
C PHE A 143 5.80 -2.10 -0.51
N LEU A 144 4.75 -2.85 -0.84
CA LEU A 144 3.40 -2.63 -0.31
C LEU A 144 3.37 -2.77 1.22
N SER A 145 4.02 -3.79 1.76
CA SER A 145 4.18 -3.99 3.21
C SER A 145 4.83 -2.79 3.90
N ILE A 146 5.91 -2.25 3.32
CA ILE A 146 6.58 -1.05 3.85
C ILE A 146 5.63 0.15 3.83
N ASN A 147 4.83 0.31 2.78
CA ASN A 147 3.87 1.41 2.68
C ASN A 147 2.77 1.29 3.74
N MET A 148 2.24 0.08 4.00
CA MET A 148 1.28 -0.16 5.08
C MET A 148 1.85 0.24 6.44
N ILE A 149 3.10 -0.12 6.73
CA ILE A 149 3.76 0.25 7.98
C ILE A 149 3.93 1.77 8.07
N LYS A 150 4.41 2.41 7.01
CA LYS A 150 4.66 3.86 6.97
C LYS A 150 3.39 4.69 7.11
N SER A 151 2.27 4.20 6.57
CA SER A 151 0.99 4.90 6.67
C SER A 151 0.18 4.48 7.91
N SER A 152 0.65 3.50 8.68
CA SER A 152 0.00 3.08 9.91
C SER A 152 -0.06 4.20 10.94
N GLN A 153 -1.19 4.28 11.64
CA GLN A 153 -1.39 5.29 12.69
C GLN A 153 -0.31 5.22 13.78
N ALA A 154 0.15 4.02 14.15
CA ALA A 154 1.21 3.85 15.15
C ALA A 154 2.55 4.47 14.71
N HIS A 155 2.92 4.32 13.44
CA HIS A 155 4.12 4.95 12.90
C HIS A 155 3.98 6.47 12.83
N VAL A 156 2.83 6.95 12.35
CA VAL A 156 2.52 8.38 12.30
C VAL A 156 2.54 8.99 13.70
N GLU A 157 1.96 8.32 14.69
CA GLU A 157 1.99 8.76 16.10
C GLU A 157 3.41 8.90 16.62
N GLN A 158 4.28 7.93 16.34
CA GLN A 158 5.68 8.00 16.75
C GLN A 158 6.41 9.19 16.12
N LEU A 159 6.20 9.46 14.83
CA LEU A 159 6.80 10.61 14.15
C LEU A 159 6.25 11.94 14.67
N LEU A 160 4.94 12.02 14.96
CA LEU A 160 4.33 13.19 15.57
C LEU A 160 4.90 13.50 16.95
N ARG A 161 5.14 12.47 17.78
CA ARG A 161 5.78 12.66 19.09
C ARG A 161 7.18 13.27 18.96
N VAL A 162 7.99 12.75 18.04
CA VAL A 162 9.32 13.31 17.76
C VAL A 162 9.22 14.76 17.29
N PHE A 163 8.27 15.05 16.39
CA PHE A 163 8.03 16.41 15.91
C PHE A 163 7.65 17.38 17.05
N ILE A 164 6.74 16.97 17.93
CA ILE A 164 6.31 17.74 19.10
C ILE A 164 7.48 17.96 20.08
N ASP A 165 8.30 16.94 20.34
CA ASP A 165 9.48 17.07 21.20
C ASP A 165 10.55 18.01 20.60
N GLU A 166 10.72 18.02 19.27
CA GLU A 166 11.59 18.96 18.58
C GLU A 166 11.11 20.41 18.72
N ILE A 167 9.78 20.63 18.68
CA ILE A 167 9.17 21.92 18.98
C ILE A 167 9.44 22.32 20.43
N HIS A 168 9.12 21.45 21.39
CA HIS A 168 9.30 21.74 22.82
C HIS A 168 10.76 21.99 23.21
N SER A 169 11.71 21.36 22.53
CA SER A 169 13.15 21.55 22.77
C SER A 169 13.75 22.79 22.10
N GLY A 170 12.93 23.63 21.45
CA GLY A 170 13.39 24.83 20.73
C GLY A 170 14.22 24.52 19.48
N ARG A 171 14.23 23.27 19.01
CA ARG A 171 14.99 22.86 17.81
C ARG A 171 14.26 23.20 16.50
N ARG A 172 12.99 23.61 16.59
CA ARG A 172 12.17 24.16 15.49
C ARG A 172 11.62 25.55 15.80
N GLU A 173 12.49 26.49 16.16
CA GLU A 173 12.10 27.91 16.25
C GLU A 173 11.54 28.39 14.89
N GLY A 174 10.27 28.82 14.88
CA GLY A 174 9.56 29.23 13.66
C GLY A 174 8.60 28.19 13.06
N SER A 175 8.38 27.03 13.71
CA SER A 175 7.28 26.13 13.32
C SER A 175 5.94 26.85 13.41
N VAL A 176 5.05 26.58 12.45
CA VAL A 176 3.67 27.09 12.45
C VAL A 176 2.90 26.66 13.72
N VAL A 177 3.32 25.57 14.36
CA VAL A 177 2.74 25.06 15.59
C VAL A 177 3.20 25.85 16.83
N SER A 178 4.38 26.48 16.80
CA SER A 178 4.98 27.17 17.95
C SER A 178 4.61 28.65 18.08
N ASN A 179 4.17 29.30 16.99
CA ASN A 179 4.18 30.77 16.90
C ASN A 179 2.83 31.46 17.10
N ASP A 180 1.80 30.78 17.62
CA ASP A 180 0.45 31.35 17.82
C ASP A 180 -0.16 31.97 16.52
N SER A 181 0.46 31.72 15.37
CA SER A 181 0.27 32.47 14.12
C SER A 181 -0.65 31.75 13.15
N LEU A 182 -1.65 31.02 13.66
CA LEU A 182 -2.72 30.45 12.83
C LEU A 182 -3.75 31.52 12.40
N SER A 183 -3.51 32.80 12.70
CA SER A 183 -4.26 33.94 12.18
C SER A 183 -3.96 34.28 10.71
N MET A 184 -2.92 33.71 10.08
CA MET A 184 -2.69 33.88 8.65
C MET A 184 -3.33 32.71 7.89
N ASN A 185 -4.42 33.01 7.18
CA ASN A 185 -5.10 32.20 6.16
C ASN A 185 -4.88 30.68 6.26
N GLY A 186 -5.83 29.93 6.83
CA GLY A 186 -5.72 28.49 7.11
C GLY A 186 -5.13 27.61 5.99
N ARG A 187 -5.25 28.02 4.73
CA ARG A 187 -4.62 27.40 3.55
C ARG A 187 -3.08 27.44 3.57
N GLU A 188 -2.48 28.58 3.89
CA GLU A 188 -1.02 28.76 3.87
C GLU A 188 -0.38 28.09 5.08
N ALA A 189 -1.02 28.22 6.25
CA ALA A 189 -0.65 27.50 7.47
C ALA A 189 -0.68 25.98 7.26
N TRP A 190 -1.70 25.45 6.60
CA TRP A 190 -1.79 24.02 6.27
C TRP A 190 -0.69 23.58 5.29
N ARG A 191 -0.41 24.38 4.26
CA ARG A 191 0.66 24.07 3.30
C ARG A 191 2.03 24.01 3.98
N GLN A 192 2.27 24.92 4.93
CA GLN A 192 3.51 24.95 5.67
C GLN A 192 3.59 23.80 6.69
N LEU A 193 2.49 23.49 7.41
CA LEU A 193 2.42 22.32 8.28
C LEU A 193 2.67 21.02 7.50
N ARG A 194 2.10 20.86 6.30
CA ARG A 194 2.37 19.71 5.43
C ARG A 194 3.86 19.57 5.14
N LYS A 195 4.55 20.66 4.77
CA LYS A 195 6.00 20.63 4.51
C LYS A 195 6.80 20.26 5.77
N GLU A 196 6.37 20.70 6.94
CA GLU A 196 7.02 20.38 8.20
C GLU A 196 6.81 18.91 8.61
N LEU A 197 5.63 18.36 8.35
CA LEU A 197 5.34 16.94 8.57
C LEU A 197 6.04 16.04 7.55
N GLU A 198 6.15 16.48 6.29
CA GLU A 198 6.95 15.81 5.28
C GLU A 198 8.44 15.80 5.64
N SER A 199 8.96 16.86 6.28
CA SER A 199 10.37 16.91 6.70
C SER A 199 10.72 15.97 7.86
N VAL A 200 9.72 15.54 8.66
CA VAL A 200 9.89 14.44 9.66
C VAL A 200 9.60 13.05 9.08
N GLY A 201 9.26 12.96 7.79
CA GLY A 201 9.04 11.69 7.10
C GLY A 201 7.59 11.20 7.08
N ILE A 202 6.62 12.01 7.50
CA ILE A 202 5.20 11.69 7.30
C ILE A 202 4.88 11.98 5.83
N SER A 203 4.66 10.92 5.04
CA SER A 203 4.31 11.06 3.63
C SER A 203 2.94 11.72 3.45
N HIS A 204 2.72 12.32 2.27
CA HIS A 204 1.43 12.91 1.93
C HIS A 204 0.27 11.90 2.08
N GLU A 205 0.48 10.66 1.63
CA GLU A 205 -0.49 9.56 1.77
C GLU A 205 -0.82 9.27 3.25
N ALA A 206 0.22 9.15 4.10
CA ALA A 206 0.04 8.92 5.53
C ALA A 206 -0.69 10.08 6.22
N LEU A 207 -0.45 11.31 5.75
CA LEU A 207 -1.12 12.51 6.23
C LEU A 207 -2.59 12.56 5.84
N THR A 208 -2.95 12.16 4.61
CA THR A 208 -4.34 12.05 4.16
C THR A 208 -5.06 10.95 4.95
N GLN A 209 -4.46 9.77 5.09
CA GLN A 209 -5.05 8.62 5.80
C GLN A 209 -5.25 8.89 7.30
N ASN A 210 -4.33 9.60 7.95
CA ASN A 210 -4.36 9.86 9.40
C ASN A 210 -4.74 11.31 9.75
N ARG A 211 -5.37 12.03 8.81
CA ARG A 211 -5.60 13.49 8.89
C ARG A 211 -6.24 13.94 10.21
N TYR A 212 -7.35 13.30 10.60
CA TYR A 212 -8.06 13.62 11.84
C TYR A 212 -7.22 13.36 13.09
N PHE A 213 -6.48 12.25 13.10
CA PHE A 213 -5.60 11.88 14.21
C PHE A 213 -4.43 12.86 14.36
N ILE A 214 -3.78 13.24 13.25
CA ILE A 214 -2.70 14.23 13.23
C ILE A 214 -3.21 15.58 13.77
N LEU A 215 -4.31 16.08 13.22
CA LEU A 215 -4.85 17.38 13.59
C LEU A 215 -5.29 17.43 15.06
N SER A 216 -5.99 16.41 15.54
CA SER A 216 -6.41 16.36 16.95
C SER A 216 -5.22 16.26 17.91
N THR A 217 -4.18 15.52 17.54
CA THR A 217 -2.94 15.41 18.33
C THR A 217 -2.21 16.74 18.41
N LEU A 218 -2.07 17.44 17.29
CA LEU A 218 -1.43 18.77 17.24
C LEU A 218 -2.25 19.82 18.01
N LYS A 219 -3.58 19.87 17.85
CA LYS A 219 -4.45 20.77 18.63
C LYS A 219 -4.29 20.53 20.12
N LYS A 220 -4.26 19.27 20.56
CA LYS A 220 -4.07 18.91 21.96
C LYS A 220 -2.71 19.36 22.49
N ALA A 221 -1.64 19.20 21.71
CA ALA A 221 -0.30 19.67 22.10
C ALA A 221 -0.30 21.18 22.34
N ILE A 222 -0.90 21.96 21.43
CA ILE A 222 -1.00 23.42 21.55
C ILE A 222 -1.85 23.83 22.76
N SER A 223 -3.02 23.22 22.96
CA SER A 223 -3.90 23.55 24.10
C SER A 223 -3.31 23.19 25.48
N GLN A 224 -2.40 22.21 25.54
CA GLN A 224 -1.74 21.82 26.80
C GLN A 224 -0.62 22.80 27.22
N GLU A 225 -0.14 23.67 26.33
CA GLU A 225 0.91 24.67 26.60
C GLU A 225 0.37 26.03 27.07
N GLY A 226 -0.95 26.25 27.10
CA GLY A 226 -1.52 27.56 27.47
C GLY A 226 -1.22 28.68 26.47
N LEU A 227 -0.92 28.32 25.21
CA LEU A 227 -0.59 29.20 24.09
C LEU A 227 -1.66 29.09 22.98
N GLY A 228 -2.88 29.61 23.23
CA GLY A 228 -3.85 29.88 22.15
C GLY A 228 -5.31 29.44 22.42
N GLU A 229 -6.24 30.39 22.19
CA GLU A 229 -7.69 30.18 22.11
C GLU A 229 -8.08 29.25 20.94
N ASP A 230 -9.29 28.69 21.02
CA ASP A 230 -9.89 27.68 20.14
C ASP A 230 -9.45 27.72 18.67
N ILE A 231 -8.64 26.74 18.27
CA ILE A 231 -8.19 26.53 16.90
C ILE A 231 -9.36 26.05 16.03
N ASN A 232 -10.04 26.98 15.35
CA ASN A 232 -11.08 26.69 14.36
C ASN A 232 -10.47 26.40 12.98
N ILE A 233 -9.83 25.23 12.82
CA ILE A 233 -9.55 24.66 11.49
C ILE A 233 -10.85 23.99 11.04
N ASP A 234 -11.60 24.68 10.19
CA ASP A 234 -12.80 24.13 9.59
C ASP A 234 -12.39 23.05 8.57
N ILE A 235 -12.86 21.82 8.78
CA ILE A 235 -12.46 20.64 8.00
C ILE A 235 -12.89 20.77 6.53
N GLN A 236 -13.88 21.62 6.25
CA GLN A 236 -14.44 21.91 4.93
C GLN A 236 -13.53 22.75 4.01
N ASP A 237 -12.67 23.64 4.54
CA ASP A 237 -11.77 24.49 3.72
C ASP A 237 -10.61 23.71 3.04
N MET A 238 -10.55 22.41 3.28
CA MET A 238 -9.43 21.54 2.95
C MET A 238 -9.73 20.54 1.82
N ASP A 239 -11.00 20.22 1.56
CA ASP A 239 -11.39 19.27 0.50
C ASP A 239 -11.22 19.91 -0.90
N ASP A 240 -11.37 21.23 -1.00
CA ASP A 240 -11.09 22.03 -2.21
C ASP A 240 -9.61 22.02 -2.65
N LEU A 241 -8.70 21.51 -1.82
CA LEU A 241 -7.26 21.48 -2.10
C LEU A 241 -6.77 20.15 -2.70
N ASP A 242 -7.53 19.07 -2.56
CA ASP A 242 -7.20 17.77 -3.17
C ASP A 242 -7.74 17.65 -4.61
N GLU A 243 -8.82 18.38 -4.95
CA GLU A 243 -9.42 18.38 -6.30
C GLU A 243 -8.59 19.11 -7.38
N THR A 244 -7.50 19.81 -7.03
CA THR A 244 -6.71 20.57 -8.03
C THR A 244 -5.67 19.76 -8.80
N LYS A 245 -5.71 18.42 -8.72
CA LYS A 245 -4.93 17.52 -9.59
C LYS A 245 -5.81 16.69 -10.51
N ASP A 246 -6.50 17.34 -11.44
CA ASP A 246 -6.77 16.76 -12.77
C ASP A 246 -7.08 17.79 -13.86
N GLY A 247 -6.34 18.91 -13.84
CA GLY A 247 -6.28 19.85 -14.96
C GLY A 247 -5.26 19.40 -16.00
N PHE A 248 -5.40 18.20 -16.58
CA PHE A 248 -4.63 17.82 -17.76
C PHE A 248 -5.09 18.69 -18.94
N GLN A 249 -4.42 19.82 -19.15
CA GLN A 249 -4.50 20.55 -20.42
C GLN A 249 -4.01 19.62 -21.52
N VAL A 250 -4.96 19.02 -22.23
CA VAL A 250 -4.74 18.37 -23.52
C VAL A 250 -4.28 19.45 -24.49
N PHE A 251 -2.96 19.67 -24.58
CA PHE A 251 -2.37 20.36 -25.71
C PHE A 251 -2.52 19.44 -26.93
N ALA A 252 -3.57 19.69 -27.71
CA ALA A 252 -3.67 19.16 -29.06
C ALA A 252 -2.53 19.73 -29.91
N PRO A 253 -1.68 18.91 -30.57
CA PRO A 253 -0.72 19.44 -31.52
C PRO A 253 -1.48 19.90 -32.77
N ALA A 254 -1.38 21.19 -33.05
CA ALA A 254 -1.80 21.80 -34.30
C ALA A 254 -0.89 21.33 -35.45
N ASN A 255 -1.25 20.23 -36.10
CA ASN A 255 -0.73 19.95 -37.44
C ASN A 255 -1.62 20.65 -38.47
N ALA A 256 -1.19 21.86 -38.81
CA ALA A 256 -1.65 22.57 -39.98
C ALA A 256 -1.27 21.81 -41.25
N LEU A 257 -2.28 21.53 -42.06
CA LEU A 257 -2.16 21.42 -43.51
C LEU A 257 -1.24 22.53 -44.05
N ARG A 258 -0.16 22.16 -44.75
CA ARG A 258 0.31 22.90 -45.91
C ARG A 258 1.32 22.08 -46.75
N ILE A 259 0.87 21.88 -48.00
CA ILE A 259 1.55 21.45 -49.24
C ILE A 259 1.75 19.94 -49.40
#